data_AF-A0A0Q5MB52-F1
#
_entry.id   AF-A0A0Q5MB52-F1
#
_cell.length_a   1.000
_cell.length_b   1.000
_cell.length_c   1.000
_cell.angle_alpha   90.00
_cell.angle_beta   90.00
_cell.angle_gamma   90.00
#
_symmetry.space_group_name_H-M   'P 1'
#
loop_
_entity.id
_entity.type
_entity.pdbx_description
1 polymer ?
#
loop_
_entity_poly.entity_id
_entity_poly.type
_entity_poly.pdbx_seq_one_letter_code
_entity_poly.pdbx_strand_id
1 'polypeptide(L)'
;MRITSITGKIIYIVGALGLILALNFFVIDRLVNAALDVLVVAVLNVAYVLVGTRTFRGAEENREDPRPWWRATARPAAGFWLGAVLGVLAFISCVGALASKPETAFVPAVACIVYAVLASYYLHSSYRLRTLDTAP
;
A
#
# COMPACT_ATOMS: atom_id res chain seq x y z
N MET A 1 1.77 -9.77 17.08
CA MET A 1 3.16 -9.70 16.58
C MET A 1 3.47 -8.26 16.14
N ARG A 2 4.62 -7.69 16.52
CA ARG A 2 5.06 -6.33 16.16
C ARG A 2 6.46 -6.35 15.58
N ILE A 3 6.71 -5.56 14.54
CA ILE A 3 8.00 -5.47 13.85
C ILE A 3 8.58 -4.07 14.08
N THR A 4 9.66 -4.00 14.86
CA THR A 4 10.32 -2.74 15.26
C THR A 4 11.64 -2.53 14.52
N SER A 5 12.39 -3.60 14.28
CA SER A 5 13.69 -3.54 13.60
C SER A 5 13.55 -3.14 12.13
N ILE A 6 14.53 -2.39 11.63
CA ILE A 6 14.60 -1.99 10.21
C ILE A 6 14.68 -3.25 9.33
N THR A 7 15.55 -4.19 9.69
CA THR A 7 15.71 -5.47 8.99
C THR A 7 14.41 -6.25 8.92
N GLY A 8 13.64 -6.33 10.01
CA GLY A 8 12.36 -7.03 10.01
C GLY A 8 11.32 -6.39 9.09
N LYS A 9 11.31 -5.05 9.00
CA LYS A 9 10.43 -4.32 8.06
C LYS A 9 10.83 -4.59 6.62
N ILE A 10 12.13 -4.58 6.32
CA ILE A 10 12.65 -4.89 4.98
C ILE A 10 12.32 -6.34 4.59
N ILE A 11 12.56 -7.31 5.48
CA ILE A 11 12.23 -8.72 5.23
C ILE A 11 10.72 -8.88 4.97
N TYR A 12 9.87 -8.22 5.75
CA TYR A 12 8.43 -8.24 5.50
C TYR A 12 8.09 -7.64 4.13
N ILE A 13 8.64 -6.47 3.80
CA ILE A 13 8.33 -5.78 2.55
C ILE A 13 8.76 -6.62 1.34
N VAL A 14 10.03 -7.00 1.30
CA VAL A 14 10.62 -7.73 0.17
C VAL A 14 10.08 -9.16 0.11
N GLY A 15 9.95 -9.83 1.27
CA GLY A 15 9.46 -11.20 1.35
C GLY A 15 8.00 -11.33 0.95
N ALA A 16 7.12 -10.47 1.44
CA ALA A 16 5.71 -10.51 1.07
C ALA A 16 5.49 -10.08 -0.39
N LEU A 17 6.22 -9.07 -0.87
CA LEU A 17 6.16 -8.67 -2.28
C LEU A 17 6.65 -9.79 -3.21
N GLY A 18 7.79 -10.42 -2.87
CA GLY A 18 8.31 -11.58 -3.59
C GLY A 18 7.35 -12.77 -3.57
N LEU A 19 6.69 -13.02 -2.44
CA LEU A 19 5.67 -14.07 -2.32
C LEU A 19 4.45 -13.77 -3.19
N ILE A 20 3.92 -12.55 -3.18
CA ILE A 20 2.79 -12.15 -4.03
C ILE A 20 3.17 -12.31 -5.50
N LEU A 21 4.37 -11.88 -5.90
CA LEU A 21 4.86 -12.02 -7.27
C LEU A 21 4.98 -13.50 -7.68
N ALA A 22 5.57 -14.34 -6.81
CA ALA A 22 5.70 -15.77 -7.07
C ALA A 22 4.32 -16.46 -7.16
N LEU A 23 3.40 -16.15 -6.25
CA LEU A 23 2.05 -16.70 -6.28
C LEU A 23 1.31 -16.26 -7.55
N ASN A 24 1.43 -14.99 -7.95
CA ASN A 24 0.81 -14.52 -9.19
C ASN A 24 1.36 -15.26 -10.41
N PHE A 25 2.68 -15.29 -10.58
CA PHE A 25 3.33 -15.87 -11.76
C PHE A 25 3.16 -17.39 -11.88
N PHE A 26 3.30 -18.13 -10.77
CA PHE A 26 3.25 -19.59 -10.79
C PHE A 26 1.85 -20.18 -10.59
N VAL A 27 0.92 -19.42 -9.99
CA VAL A 27 -0.38 -19.95 -9.57
C VAL A 27 -1.53 -19.12 -10.13
N ILE A 28 -1.67 -17.85 -9.75
CA ILE A 28 -2.91 -17.08 -9.99
C ILE A 28 -3.14 -16.85 -11.49
N ASP A 29 -2.12 -16.38 -12.22
CA ASP A 29 -2.20 -16.12 -13.67
C ASP A 29 -2.57 -17.37 -14.49
N ARG A 30 -2.31 -18.57 -13.95
CA ARG A 30 -2.64 -19.85 -14.60
C ARG A 30 -4.05 -20.35 -14.29
N LEU A 31 -4.69 -19.83 -13.25
CA LEU A 31 -5.97 -20.33 -12.75
C LEU A 31 -7.15 -19.41 -13.08
N VAL A 32 -6.90 -18.14 -13.36
CA VAL A 32 -7.95 -17.15 -13.61
C VAL A 32 -7.66 -16.32 -14.85
N ASN A 33 -8.67 -15.64 -15.38
CA ASN A 33 -8.48 -14.66 -16.47
C ASN A 33 -7.83 -13.36 -15.94
N ALA A 34 -7.31 -12.54 -16.86
CA ALA A 34 -6.61 -11.30 -16.53
C ALA A 34 -7.42 -10.31 -15.66
N ALA A 35 -8.75 -10.27 -15.82
CA ALA A 35 -9.61 -9.38 -15.04
C ALA A 35 -9.73 -9.85 -13.57
N LEU A 36 -9.82 -11.15 -13.34
CA LEU A 36 -9.81 -11.70 -11.98
C LEU A 36 -8.40 -11.66 -11.38
N ASP A 37 -7.36 -11.90 -12.18
CA ASP A 37 -5.97 -11.86 -11.71
C ASP A 37 -5.63 -10.50 -11.10
N VAL A 38 -5.91 -9.40 -11.82
CA VAL A 38 -5.63 -8.04 -11.30
C VAL A 38 -6.39 -7.74 -10.01
N LEU A 39 -7.62 -8.24 -9.86
CA LEU A 39 -8.42 -8.05 -8.65
C LEU A 39 -7.83 -8.82 -7.46
N VAL A 40 -7.41 -10.07 -7.68
CA VAL A 40 -6.77 -10.89 -6.63
C VAL A 40 -5.46 -10.24 -6.20
N VAL A 41 -4.62 -9.84 -7.15
CA VAL A 41 -3.33 -9.17 -6.87
C VAL A 41 -3.56 -7.84 -6.15
N ALA A 42 -4.57 -7.06 -6.54
CA ALA A 42 -4.95 -5.82 -5.86
C ALA A 42 -5.33 -6.06 -4.40
N VAL A 43 -6.21 -7.04 -4.13
CA VAL A 43 -6.62 -7.40 -2.77
C VAL A 43 -5.43 -7.85 -1.93
N LEU A 44 -4.55 -8.69 -2.49
CA LEU A 44 -3.34 -9.14 -1.80
C LEU A 44 -2.40 -7.98 -1.45
N ASN A 45 -2.22 -7.01 -2.35
CA ASN A 45 -1.40 -5.83 -2.10
C ASN A 45 -2.01 -4.92 -1.02
N VAL A 46 -3.32 -4.68 -1.06
CA VAL A 46 -4.02 -3.91 -0.02
C VAL A 46 -3.90 -4.61 1.33
N ALA A 47 -4.14 -5.92 1.39
CA ALA A 47 -4.00 -6.72 2.60
C ALA A 47 -2.57 -6.67 3.15
N TYR A 48 -1.57 -6.81 2.28
CA TYR A 48 -0.15 -6.70 2.62
C TYR A 48 0.19 -5.33 3.23
N VAL A 49 -0.31 -4.23 2.65
CA VAL A 49 -0.11 -2.87 3.19
C VAL A 49 -0.82 -2.70 4.53
N LEU A 50 -2.06 -3.17 4.65
CA LEU A 50 -2.81 -3.08 5.91
C LEU A 50 -2.13 -3.87 7.03
N VAL A 51 -1.70 -5.10 6.77
CA VAL A 51 -0.96 -5.90 7.75
C VAL A 51 0.36 -5.22 8.12
N GLY A 52 1.10 -4.67 7.14
CA GLY A 52 2.34 -3.93 7.39
C GLY A 52 2.13 -2.71 8.28
N THR A 53 1.18 -1.85 7.95
CA THR A 53 0.88 -0.63 8.73
C THR A 53 0.38 -0.91 10.14
N ARG A 54 -0.19 -2.09 10.40
CA ARG A 54 -0.67 -2.50 11.73
C ARG A 54 0.38 -3.25 12.55
N THR A 55 1.36 -3.89 11.91
CA THR A 55 2.43 -4.63 12.58
C THR A 55 3.68 -3.80 12.82
N PHE A 56 3.98 -2.84 11.93
CA PHE A 56 5.16 -1.98 12.05
C PHE A 56 4.99 -0.97 13.18
N ARG A 57 6.07 -0.76 13.95
CA ARG A 57 6.12 0.25 15.03
C ARG A 57 7.34 1.16 14.91
N GLY A 58 7.15 2.44 15.24
CA GLY A 58 8.24 3.40 15.39
C GLY A 58 9.08 3.13 16.64
N ALA A 59 10.28 3.72 16.70
CA ALA A 59 11.14 3.62 17.89
C ALA A 59 10.46 4.24 19.11
N GLU A 60 9.94 5.47 18.94
CA GLU A 60 9.30 6.32 19.96
C GLU A 60 7.78 6.12 20.10
N GLU A 61 7.22 5.11 19.44
CA GLU A 61 5.77 4.91 19.44
C GLU A 61 5.36 3.91 20.53
N ASN A 62 4.25 4.18 21.24
CA ASN A 62 3.65 3.19 22.14
C ASN A 62 3.37 1.88 21.38
N ARG A 63 3.93 0.78 21.89
CA ARG A 63 3.91 -0.53 21.25
C ARG A 63 2.74 -1.39 21.72
N GLU A 64 2.21 -1.09 22.90
CA GLU A 64 1.13 -1.84 23.53
C GLU A 64 -0.23 -1.41 22.99
N ASP A 65 -0.44 -0.10 22.83
CA ASP A 65 -1.73 0.43 22.39
C ASP A 65 -2.07 0.04 20.95
N PRO A 66 -3.34 -0.30 20.68
CA PRO A 66 -3.85 -0.39 19.33
C PRO A 66 -3.67 0.94 18.59
N ARG A 67 -3.01 0.89 17.44
CA ARG A 67 -2.83 2.08 16.61
C ARG A 67 -4.19 2.49 16.03
N PRO A 68 -4.58 3.78 16.08
CA PRO A 68 -5.79 4.25 15.41
C PRO A 68 -5.81 3.86 13.94
N TRP A 69 -6.99 3.49 13.42
CA TRP A 69 -7.13 2.90 12.09
C TRP A 69 -6.63 3.80 10.95
N TRP A 70 -6.69 5.12 11.16
CA TRP A 70 -6.25 6.14 10.21
C TRP A 70 -4.73 6.33 10.16
N ARG A 71 -3.98 5.83 11.16
CA ARG A 71 -2.53 6.06 11.29
C ARG A 71 -1.77 4.93 10.58
N ALA A 72 -1.27 5.22 9.39
CA ALA A 72 -0.50 4.30 8.56
C ALA A 72 0.97 4.19 9.01
N THR A 73 1.56 5.31 9.45
CA THR A 73 2.99 5.40 9.81
C THR A 73 3.19 5.99 11.21
N ALA A 74 4.42 5.87 11.74
CA ALA A 74 4.77 6.48 13.02
C ALA A 74 5.07 7.99 12.89
N ARG A 75 5.69 8.40 11.77
CA ARG A 75 6.13 9.78 11.49
C ARG A 75 5.44 10.36 10.24
N PRO A 76 5.15 11.67 10.20
CA PRO A 76 4.52 12.31 9.04
C PRO A 76 5.34 12.17 7.74
N ALA A 77 6.66 12.38 7.80
CA ALA A 77 7.52 12.39 6.61
C ALA A 77 7.46 11.08 5.82
N ALA A 78 7.43 9.93 6.51
CA ALA A 78 7.36 8.62 5.87
C ALA A 78 6.05 8.42 5.09
N GLY A 79 4.92 8.84 5.64
CA GLY A 79 3.63 8.72 4.95
C GLY A 79 3.49 9.72 3.79
N PHE A 80 4.15 10.89 3.84
CA PHE A 80 4.19 11.79 2.68
C PHE A 80 4.98 11.18 1.53
N TRP A 81 6.15 10.59 1.78
CA TRP A 81 6.93 9.91 0.74
C TRP A 81 6.17 8.73 0.14
N LEU A 82 5.60 7.85 0.97
CA LEU A 82 4.82 6.71 0.50
C LEU A 82 3.57 7.15 -0.26
N GLY A 83 2.85 8.14 0.28
CA GLY A 83 1.67 8.73 -0.34
C GLY A 83 1.99 9.38 -1.70
N ALA A 84 3.10 10.09 -1.81
CA ALA A 84 3.54 10.71 -3.06
C ALA A 84 3.93 9.66 -4.11
N VAL A 85 4.71 8.65 -3.75
CA VAL A 85 5.08 7.56 -4.68
C VAL A 85 3.84 6.84 -5.18
N LEU A 86 2.91 6.48 -4.28
CA LEU A 86 1.65 5.86 -4.65
C LEU A 86 0.77 6.79 -5.48
N GLY A 87 0.78 8.10 -5.21
CA GLY A 87 0.06 9.10 -5.99
C GLY A 87 0.60 9.21 -7.42
N VAL A 88 1.91 9.15 -7.61
CA VAL A 88 2.54 9.10 -8.94
C VAL A 88 2.17 7.82 -9.66
N LEU A 89 2.20 6.66 -8.98
CA LEU A 89 1.77 5.39 -9.57
C LEU A 89 0.29 5.42 -9.96
N ALA A 90 -0.56 6.00 -9.12
CA ALA A 90 -1.98 6.20 -9.41
C ALA A 90 -2.17 7.06 -10.66
N PHE A 91 -1.44 8.17 -10.76
CA PHE A 91 -1.48 9.04 -11.94
C PHE A 91 -1.06 8.30 -13.22
N ILE A 92 0.06 7.57 -13.19
CA ILE A 92 0.54 6.77 -14.32
C ILE A 92 -0.51 5.74 -14.74
N SER A 93 -1.08 5.00 -13.77
CA SER A 93 -2.14 4.03 -14.05
C SER A 93 -3.42 4.67 -14.58
N CYS A 94 -3.79 5.86 -14.09
CA CYS A 94 -4.95 6.61 -14.57
C CYS A 94 -4.77 7.02 -16.04
N VAL A 95 -3.61 7.58 -16.39
CA VAL A 95 -3.28 7.95 -17.77
C VAL A 95 -3.27 6.71 -18.65
N GLY A 96 -2.70 5.60 -18.18
CA GLY A 96 -2.72 4.32 -18.88
C GLY A 96 -4.14 3.80 -19.14
N ALA A 97 -5.04 3.93 -18.17
CA ALA A 97 -6.45 3.56 -18.33
C ALA A 97 -7.16 4.43 -19.37
N LEU A 98 -6.96 5.75 -19.32
CA LEU A 98 -7.58 6.70 -20.25
C LEU A 98 -7.04 6.58 -21.68
N ALA A 99 -5.78 6.17 -21.84
CA ALA A 99 -5.15 5.96 -23.15
C ALA A 99 -5.43 4.56 -23.74
N SER A 100 -5.98 3.64 -22.95
CA SER A 100 -6.26 2.27 -23.38
C SER A 100 -7.56 2.16 -24.17
N LYS A 101 -7.66 1.13 -25.02
CA LYS A 101 -8.94 0.72 -25.59
C LYS A 101 -9.86 0.13 -24.50
N PRO A 102 -11.19 0.18 -24.65
CA PRO A 102 -12.12 -0.33 -23.64
C PRO A 102 -11.82 -1.75 -23.17
N GLU A 103 -11.39 -2.63 -24.07
CA GLU A 103 -11.06 -4.03 -23.78
C GLU A 103 -9.82 -4.23 -22.90
N THR A 104 -8.88 -3.26 -22.85
CA THR A 104 -7.64 -3.36 -22.06
C THR A 104 -7.58 -2.35 -20.92
N ALA A 105 -8.52 -1.40 -20.84
CA ALA A 105 -8.52 -0.34 -19.84
C ALA A 105 -8.77 -0.84 -18.40
N PHE A 106 -9.35 -2.04 -18.23
CA PHE A 106 -9.76 -2.54 -16.92
C PHE A 106 -8.57 -2.68 -15.94
N VAL A 107 -7.49 -3.33 -16.36
CA VAL A 107 -6.30 -3.56 -15.52
C VAL A 107 -5.67 -2.25 -15.01
N PRO A 108 -5.30 -1.28 -15.86
CA PRO A 108 -4.77 -0.01 -15.38
C PRO A 108 -5.80 0.82 -14.59
N ALA A 109 -7.10 0.69 -14.85
CA ALA A 109 -8.13 1.37 -14.06
C ALA A 109 -8.18 0.82 -12.62
N VAL A 110 -8.13 -0.50 -12.44
CA VAL A 110 -8.03 -1.12 -11.10
C VAL A 110 -6.77 -0.65 -10.38
N ALA A 111 -5.62 -0.67 -11.05
CA ALA A 111 -4.36 -0.20 -10.47
C ALA A 111 -4.43 1.28 -10.05
N CYS A 112 -5.01 2.14 -10.89
CA CYS A 112 -5.24 3.55 -10.59
C CYS A 112 -6.02 3.72 -9.28
N ILE A 113 -7.16 3.05 -9.16
CA ILE A 113 -8.03 3.14 -7.99
C ILE A 113 -7.29 2.67 -6.73
N VAL A 114 -6.61 1.51 -6.80
CA VAL A 114 -5.89 0.94 -5.65
C VAL A 114 -4.79 1.87 -5.18
N TYR A 115 -3.95 2.36 -6.11
CA TYR A 115 -2.88 3.28 -5.76
C TYR A 115 -3.41 4.61 -5.23
N ALA A 116 -4.49 5.15 -5.81
CA ALA A 116 -5.11 6.39 -5.33
C ALA A 116 -5.67 6.25 -3.90
N VAL A 117 -6.31 5.12 -3.59
CA VAL A 117 -6.83 4.82 -2.24
C VAL A 117 -5.68 4.69 -1.24
N LEU A 118 -4.63 3.95 -1.57
CA LEU A 118 -3.47 3.79 -0.68
C LEU A 118 -2.71 5.10 -0.51
N ALA A 119 -2.53 5.88 -1.58
CA ALA A 119 -1.93 7.21 -1.52
C ALA A 119 -2.72 8.11 -0.55
N SER A 120 -4.04 8.15 -0.73
CA SER A 120 -4.95 8.93 0.14
C SER A 120 -4.85 8.48 1.59
N TYR A 121 -4.78 7.17 1.86
CA TYR A 121 -4.61 6.63 3.20
C TYR A 121 -3.29 7.11 3.86
N TYR A 122 -2.17 7.04 3.14
CA TYR A 122 -0.88 7.51 3.67
C TYR A 122 -0.82 9.04 3.83
N LEU A 123 -1.33 9.80 2.87
CA LEU A 123 -1.37 11.27 2.94
C LEU A 123 -2.28 11.76 4.08
N HIS A 124 -3.46 11.14 4.24
CA HIS A 124 -4.37 11.44 5.34
C HIS A 124 -3.73 11.12 6.70
N SER A 125 -3.06 9.96 6.83
CA SER A 125 -2.28 9.62 8.02
C SER A 125 -1.24 10.69 8.34
N SER A 126 -0.46 11.12 7.33
CA SER A 126 0.62 12.10 7.52
C SER A 126 0.12 13.48 7.86
N TYR A 127 -0.97 13.93 7.22
CA TYR A 127 -1.59 15.22 7.54
C TYR A 127 -2.03 15.26 9.01
N ARG A 128 -2.72 14.22 9.48
CA ARG A 128 -3.16 14.14 10.88
C ARG A 128 -2.00 14.03 11.87
N LEU A 129 -0.93 13.31 11.54
CA LEU A 129 0.25 13.28 12.40
C LEU A 129 0.94 14.62 12.49
N ARG A 130 1.09 15.33 11.36
CA ARG A 130 1.68 16.66 11.34
C ARG A 130 0.90 17.63 12.22
N THR A 131 -0.43 17.58 12.20
CA THR A 131 -1.25 18.44 13.07
C THR A 131 -1.10 18.13 14.56
N LEU A 132 -0.84 16.86 14.91
CA LEU A 132 -0.58 16.46 16.30
C LEU A 132 0.82 16.89 16.77
N ASP A 133 1.82 16.77 15.90
CA ASP A 133 3.20 17.18 16.20
C ASP A 133 3.34 18.71 16.38
N THR A 134 2.44 19.50 15.78
CA THR A 134 2.43 20.97 15.87
C THR A 134 1.42 21.53 16.87
N ALA A 135 0.68 20.68 17.59
CA ALA A 135 -0.25 21.14 18.63
C ALA A 135 0.56 21.63 19.86
N PRO A 136 0.23 22.81 20.42
CA PRO A 136 0.96 23.41 21.55
C PRO A 136 0.83 22.62 22.85
#